data_AF-A0A936MQB0-F1
#
_entry.id   AF-A0A936MQB0-F1
#
_cell.length_a   1.000
_cell.length_b   1.000
_cell.length_c   1.000
_cell.angle_alpha   90.00
_cell.angle_beta   90.00
_cell.angle_gamma   90.00
#
_symmetry.space_group_name_H-M   'P 1'
#
loop_
_entity.id
_entity.type
_entity.pdbx_description
1 polymer ?
#
loop_
_entity_poly.entity_id
_entity_poly.type
_entity_poly.pdbx_seq_one_letter_code
_entity_poly.pdbx_strand_id
1 'polypeptide(L)'
;MRSHLPSVKLRSLGVWSRVLAICAGVSALTGCIIVDDDNDGTVIIDDNTNRPPITGDPMLVNIDTDVALDATPGDGVGIFVEYYAGGRYRIWTTCDTNFSGDFCPFEIYASVDTSSTISAVYEENLEGYDSITVNQGQGAVDLYLETDNDYDAVELDVTPGAILRLEAYVDGISQPRFVYWVGNGVLHEGAPTNPVDFNPTQF
;
A
#
# COMPACT_ATOMS: atom_id res chain seq x y z
N MET A 1 -17.68 -27.05 -7.37
CA MET A 1 -16.56 -26.14 -7.64
C MET A 1 -15.58 -26.29 -6.49
N ARG A 2 -14.35 -26.70 -6.78
CA ARG A 2 -13.32 -26.97 -5.77
C ARG A 2 -12.66 -25.65 -5.41
N SER A 3 -12.74 -25.27 -4.13
CA SER A 3 -11.94 -24.18 -3.58
C SER A 3 -10.47 -24.59 -3.64
N HIS A 4 -9.70 -23.93 -4.49
CA HIS A 4 -8.24 -23.95 -4.38
C HIS A 4 -7.88 -23.10 -3.16
N LEU A 5 -7.22 -23.72 -2.19
CA LEU A 5 -6.72 -23.03 -0.99
C LEU A 5 -5.58 -22.10 -1.43
N PRO A 6 -5.57 -20.81 -1.05
CA PRO A 6 -4.44 -19.93 -1.31
C PRO A 6 -3.21 -20.42 -0.51
N SER A 7 -2.07 -20.50 -1.18
CA SER A 7 -0.80 -20.95 -0.61
C SER A 7 0.01 -19.76 -0.10
N VAL A 8 -0.46 -19.11 0.97
CA VAL A 8 0.35 -18.10 1.69
C VAL A 8 1.27 -18.83 2.68
N LYS A 9 2.58 -18.58 2.62
CA LYS A 9 3.56 -19.20 3.53
C LYS A 9 4.22 -18.16 4.41
N LEU A 10 4.32 -18.47 5.71
CA LEU A 10 5.13 -17.68 6.65
C LEU A 10 6.61 -18.00 6.43
N ARG A 11 7.42 -16.99 6.13
CA ARG A 11 8.90 -17.13 6.10
C ARG A 11 9.51 -16.30 7.22
N SER A 12 10.46 -16.89 7.97
CA SER A 12 11.25 -16.11 8.94
C SER A 12 12.32 -15.30 8.20
N LEU A 13 12.38 -14.00 8.47
CA LEU A 13 13.30 -13.07 7.85
C LEU A 13 14.77 -13.39 8.17
N GLY A 14 15.56 -13.57 7.11
CA GLY A 14 17.02 -13.56 7.18
C GLY A 14 17.52 -12.12 7.13
N VAL A 15 18.38 -11.77 8.08
CA VAL A 15 19.05 -10.47 8.24
C VAL A 15 19.69 -10.00 6.91
N TRP A 16 19.19 -8.90 6.34
CA TRP A 16 19.81 -8.27 5.16
C TRP A 16 20.74 -7.13 5.55
N SER A 17 21.99 -7.26 5.10
CA SER A 17 23.07 -6.30 5.33
C SER A 17 22.95 -5.10 4.41
N ARG A 18 23.10 -3.91 5.00
CA ARG A 18 23.16 -2.60 4.34
C ARG A 18 24.32 -2.51 3.36
N VAL A 19 24.10 -1.93 2.19
CA VAL A 19 25.16 -1.35 1.35
C VAL A 19 24.78 0.08 0.99
N LEU A 20 25.53 1.03 1.55
CA LEU A 20 25.56 2.44 1.12
C LEU A 20 26.16 2.55 -0.28
N ALA A 21 25.54 3.34 -1.15
CA ALA A 21 26.20 3.90 -2.33
C ALA A 21 25.96 5.43 -2.37
N ILE A 22 27.04 6.17 -2.14
CA ILE A 22 27.15 7.63 -2.29
C ILE A 22 27.50 7.92 -3.74
N CYS A 23 26.74 8.77 -4.43
CA CYS A 23 27.21 9.48 -5.62
C CYS A 23 26.59 10.89 -5.69
N ALA A 24 27.47 11.89 -5.70
CA ALA A 24 27.17 13.29 -5.93
C ALA A 24 27.02 13.58 -7.44
N GLY A 25 26.15 14.54 -7.78
CA GLY A 25 26.04 15.05 -9.15
C GLY A 25 25.17 16.31 -9.21
N VAL A 26 25.77 17.47 -8.93
CA VAL A 26 25.15 18.78 -9.22
C VAL A 26 25.31 19.05 -10.71
N SER A 27 24.20 19.35 -11.39
CA SER A 27 24.23 19.99 -12.71
C SER A 27 23.02 20.90 -12.84
N ALA A 28 23.29 22.21 -12.75
CA ALA A 28 22.35 23.27 -13.05
C ALA A 28 22.15 23.35 -14.56
N LEU A 29 20.90 23.30 -15.00
CA LEU A 29 20.48 23.84 -16.29
C LEU A 29 19.20 24.65 -16.11
N THR A 30 19.35 25.93 -16.41
CA THR A 30 18.33 26.95 -16.62
C THR A 30 17.32 26.49 -17.69
N GLY A 31 16.04 26.43 -17.34
CA GLY A 31 14.93 26.20 -18.25
C GLY A 31 13.82 27.20 -18.00
N CYS A 32 13.30 27.82 -19.06
CA CYS A 32 12.42 28.98 -19.08
C CYS A 32 11.15 28.86 -18.23
N ILE A 33 10.80 29.96 -17.55
CA ILE A 33 9.41 30.25 -17.16
C ILE A 33 8.69 30.74 -18.42
N ILE A 34 7.68 30.01 -18.88
CA ILE A 34 6.62 30.58 -19.70
C ILE A 34 5.52 30.99 -18.70
N VAL A 35 5.37 32.29 -18.47
CA VAL A 35 4.12 32.83 -17.92
C VAL A 35 3.25 33.10 -19.12
N ASP A 36 2.28 32.21 -19.36
CA ASP A 36 1.15 32.51 -20.24
C ASP A 36 0.03 32.98 -19.31
N ASP A 37 -0.28 34.27 -19.38
CA ASP A 37 -1.35 34.93 -18.64
C ASP A 37 -2.58 34.98 -19.54
N ASP A 38 -3.20 33.82 -19.72
CA ASP A 38 -4.55 33.74 -20.29
C ASP A 38 -5.50 33.36 -19.15
N ASN A 39 -6.22 34.38 -18.72
CA ASN A 39 -7.26 34.33 -17.70
C ASN A 39 -8.53 33.67 -18.27
N ASP A 40 -8.47 32.37 -18.53
CA ASP A 40 -9.64 31.52 -18.57
C ASP A 40 -9.77 30.84 -17.20
N GLY A 41 -10.82 31.23 -16.47
CA GLY A 41 -11.19 30.63 -15.20
C GLY A 41 -11.51 29.15 -15.39
N THR A 42 -10.47 28.33 -15.51
CA THR A 42 -10.51 26.92 -15.26
C THR A 42 -10.82 26.82 -13.78
N VAL A 43 -12.10 26.57 -13.49
CA VAL A 43 -12.43 25.87 -12.25
C VAL A 43 -11.61 24.60 -12.34
N ILE A 44 -10.48 24.55 -11.63
CA ILE A 44 -9.91 23.29 -11.22
C ILE A 44 -10.99 22.71 -10.33
N ILE A 45 -11.90 21.94 -10.93
CA ILE A 45 -12.64 20.95 -10.19
C ILE A 45 -11.52 20.00 -9.77
N ASP A 46 -11.06 20.21 -8.54
CA ASP A 46 -10.26 19.24 -7.83
C ASP A 46 -11.13 17.97 -7.76
N ASP A 47 -11.04 17.13 -8.80
CA ASP A 47 -11.68 15.82 -8.85
C ASP A 47 -10.91 14.83 -7.97
N ASN A 48 -10.50 15.28 -6.79
CA ASN A 48 -10.20 14.44 -5.66
C ASN A 48 -11.49 13.87 -5.03
N THR A 49 -12.55 13.73 -5.84
CA THR A 49 -13.88 13.24 -5.41
C THR A 49 -14.19 11.82 -5.82
N ASN A 50 -13.27 11.13 -6.51
CA ASN A 50 -13.48 9.73 -6.91
C ASN A 50 -13.16 8.70 -5.82
N ARG A 51 -12.68 9.12 -4.64
CA ARG A 51 -12.55 8.18 -3.51
C ARG A 51 -13.93 7.66 -3.12
N PRO A 52 -14.14 6.32 -3.10
CA PRO A 52 -15.40 5.77 -2.63
C PRO A 52 -15.71 6.24 -1.19
N PRO A 53 -16.98 6.51 -0.85
CA PRO A 53 -17.33 6.94 0.49
C PRO A 53 -16.97 5.86 1.51
N ILE A 54 -16.29 6.26 2.57
CA ILE A 54 -15.96 5.39 3.72
C ILE A 54 -17.26 4.85 4.33
N THR A 55 -17.39 3.53 4.44
CA THR A 55 -18.55 2.89 5.06
C THR A 55 -18.18 2.19 6.36
N GLY A 56 -18.64 2.74 7.48
CA GLY A 56 -18.53 2.11 8.80
C GLY A 56 -17.31 2.54 9.59
N ASP A 57 -17.32 2.18 10.89
CA ASP A 57 -16.20 2.44 11.79
C ASP A 57 -15.12 1.36 11.60
N PRO A 58 -13.84 1.74 11.53
CA PRO A 58 -12.77 0.77 11.40
C PRO A 58 -12.62 -0.08 12.65
N MET A 59 -12.48 -1.39 12.44
CA MET A 59 -12.08 -2.30 13.48
C MET A 59 -10.56 -2.30 13.64
N LEU A 60 -10.11 -2.23 14.89
CA LEU A 60 -8.71 -2.37 15.26
C LEU A 60 -8.33 -3.86 15.29
N VAL A 61 -7.29 -4.22 14.55
CA VAL A 61 -6.69 -5.56 14.53
C VAL A 61 -5.22 -5.49 14.91
N ASN A 62 -4.69 -6.57 15.48
CA ASN A 62 -3.26 -6.67 15.75
C ASN A 62 -2.53 -7.12 14.48
N ILE A 63 -1.37 -6.51 14.22
CA ILE A 63 -0.38 -6.99 13.25
C ILE A 63 0.90 -7.36 13.99
N ASP A 64 1.50 -8.50 13.67
CA ASP A 64 2.75 -8.95 14.26
C ASP A 64 3.94 -8.23 13.61
N THR A 65 4.86 -7.75 14.44
CA THR A 65 6.09 -7.10 13.96
C THR A 65 7.09 -8.12 13.43
N ASP A 66 7.78 -7.77 12.33
CA ASP A 66 8.84 -8.56 11.69
C ASP A 66 8.37 -9.94 11.19
N VAL A 67 7.13 -10.01 10.71
CA VAL A 67 6.60 -11.19 10.03
C VAL A 67 6.32 -10.87 8.56
N ALA A 68 7.11 -11.46 7.67
CA ALA A 68 6.91 -11.35 6.24
C ALA A 68 5.92 -12.41 5.73
N LEU A 69 5.10 -12.00 4.78
CA LEU A 69 4.19 -12.83 4.01
C LEU A 69 4.88 -13.28 2.73
N ASP A 70 4.47 -14.43 2.19
CA ASP A 70 4.95 -14.97 0.91
C ASP A 70 3.71 -15.45 0.14
N ALA A 71 3.57 -14.96 -1.09
CA ALA A 71 2.55 -15.37 -2.03
C ALA A 71 3.20 -15.51 -3.41
N THR A 72 2.61 -16.31 -4.29
CA THR A 72 3.10 -16.46 -5.65
C THR A 72 2.35 -15.48 -6.55
N PRO A 73 3.05 -14.48 -7.12
CA PRO A 73 2.49 -13.61 -8.15
C PRO A 73 1.75 -14.36 -9.26
N GLY A 74 0.65 -13.78 -9.73
CA GLY A 74 -0.22 -14.38 -10.74
C GLY A 74 -1.12 -15.52 -10.26
N ASP A 75 -0.93 -16.06 -9.04
CA ASP A 75 -1.70 -17.23 -8.57
C ASP A 75 -2.92 -16.90 -7.69
N GLY A 76 -3.06 -15.66 -7.23
CA GLY A 76 -4.15 -15.27 -6.35
C GLY A 76 -4.24 -13.76 -6.12
N VAL A 77 -5.45 -13.28 -5.89
CA VAL A 77 -5.73 -11.87 -5.57
C VAL A 77 -5.43 -11.59 -4.10
N GLY A 78 -4.61 -10.57 -3.82
CA GLY A 78 -4.37 -10.14 -2.45
C GLY A 78 -3.72 -8.78 -2.31
N ILE A 79 -4.01 -8.14 -1.17
CA ILE A 79 -3.37 -6.96 -0.60
C ILE A 79 -2.76 -7.42 0.72
N PHE A 80 -1.44 -7.45 0.80
CA PHE A 80 -0.69 -7.97 1.93
C PHE A 80 -0.12 -6.81 2.74
N VAL A 81 -0.33 -6.86 4.06
CA VAL A 81 0.13 -5.82 4.98
C VAL A 81 1.11 -6.44 5.96
N GLU A 82 2.30 -5.85 6.01
CA GLU A 82 3.39 -6.24 6.89
C GLU A 82 3.84 -5.03 7.70
N TYR A 83 4.29 -5.28 8.93
CA TYR A 83 4.92 -4.25 9.75
C TYR A 83 6.28 -4.73 10.25
N TYR A 84 7.27 -3.86 10.16
CA TYR A 84 8.65 -4.10 10.53
C TYR A 84 9.09 -3.17 11.66
N ALA A 85 9.95 -3.68 12.54
CA ALA A 85 10.50 -2.93 13.64
C ALA A 85 11.17 -1.64 13.15
N GLY A 86 10.94 -0.54 13.88
CA GLY A 86 11.42 0.78 13.49
C GLY A 86 10.40 1.61 12.70
N GLY A 87 9.16 1.14 12.56
CA GLY A 87 8.07 1.94 11.99
C GLY A 87 8.00 1.84 10.48
N ARG A 88 8.11 0.64 9.91
CA ARG A 88 7.96 0.45 8.47
C ARG A 88 6.77 -0.45 8.18
N TYR A 89 5.81 0.04 7.40
CA TYR A 89 4.79 -0.80 6.79
C TYR A 89 5.23 -1.16 5.38
N ARG A 90 4.91 -2.38 4.94
CA ARG A 90 4.96 -2.78 3.53
C ARG A 90 3.57 -3.22 3.12
N ILE A 91 3.02 -2.58 2.09
CA ILE A 91 1.74 -2.90 1.47
C ILE A 91 2.08 -3.40 0.09
N TRP A 92 1.70 -4.64 -0.24
CA TRP A 92 2.01 -5.21 -1.54
C TRP A 92 0.86 -6.04 -2.09
N THR A 93 0.80 -6.21 -3.40
CA THR A 93 -0.34 -6.79 -4.10
C THR A 93 0.06 -7.98 -4.97
N THR A 94 -0.87 -8.90 -5.20
CA THR A 94 -0.79 -9.92 -6.25
C THR A 94 -2.14 -10.05 -6.92
N CYS A 95 -2.16 -10.49 -8.18
CA CYS A 95 -3.39 -10.85 -8.90
C CYS A 95 -3.42 -12.34 -9.26
N ASP A 96 -4.57 -12.86 -9.68
CA ASP A 96 -4.75 -14.24 -10.14
C ASP A 96 -4.58 -14.39 -11.67
N THR A 97 -3.77 -13.53 -12.30
CA THR A 97 -3.64 -13.40 -13.75
C THR A 97 -3.26 -14.69 -14.48
N ASN A 98 -2.54 -15.63 -13.85
CA ASN A 98 -2.27 -16.95 -14.45
C ASN A 98 -3.56 -17.74 -14.70
N PHE A 99 -4.63 -17.43 -13.97
CA PHE A 99 -5.93 -18.08 -14.04
C PHE A 99 -6.99 -17.25 -14.75
N SER A 100 -7.09 -15.96 -14.45
CA SER A 100 -8.08 -15.05 -15.04
C SER A 100 -7.65 -14.56 -16.42
N GLY A 101 -6.35 -14.33 -16.63
CA GLY A 101 -5.80 -13.64 -17.80
C GLY A 101 -5.95 -12.12 -17.75
N ASP A 102 -6.44 -11.58 -16.63
CA ASP A 102 -6.69 -10.17 -16.40
C ASP A 102 -5.78 -9.63 -15.26
N PHE A 103 -5.54 -8.33 -15.23
CA PHE A 103 -4.87 -7.64 -14.12
C PHE A 103 -5.89 -7.19 -13.07
N CYS A 104 -5.41 -6.86 -11.87
CA CYS A 104 -6.23 -6.39 -10.77
C CYS A 104 -5.95 -4.90 -10.52
N PRO A 105 -6.89 -3.98 -10.82
CA PRO A 105 -6.75 -2.57 -10.46
C PRO A 105 -7.06 -2.41 -8.97
N PHE A 106 -6.02 -2.25 -8.15
CA PHE A 106 -6.14 -2.01 -6.71
C PHE A 106 -6.17 -0.53 -6.42
N GLU A 107 -7.17 -0.07 -5.68
CA GLU A 107 -7.18 1.26 -5.07
C GLU A 107 -7.06 1.13 -3.55
N ILE A 108 -5.94 1.57 -3.01
CA ILE A 108 -5.62 1.44 -1.58
C ILE A 108 -5.43 2.83 -0.99
N TYR A 109 -6.21 3.15 0.04
CA TYR A 109 -6.05 4.40 0.78
C TYR A 109 -5.49 4.07 2.16
N ALA A 110 -4.27 4.54 2.42
CA ALA A 110 -3.58 4.29 3.67
C ALA A 110 -3.32 5.59 4.42
N SER A 111 -3.53 5.57 5.74
CA SER A 111 -3.21 6.71 6.60
C SER A 111 -2.75 6.26 7.97
N VAL A 112 -2.01 7.11 8.67
CA VAL A 112 -1.62 6.85 10.07
C VAL A 112 -2.50 7.64 11.03
N ASP A 113 -2.55 7.19 12.28
CA ASP A 113 -3.23 7.93 13.34
C ASP A 113 -2.71 9.38 13.47
N THR A 114 -3.54 10.29 13.99
CA THR A 114 -3.26 11.73 14.03
C THR A 114 -2.04 12.12 14.88
N SER A 115 -1.51 11.20 15.70
CA SER A 115 -0.30 11.44 16.49
C SER A 115 0.98 10.94 15.80
N SER A 116 0.84 10.31 14.64
CA SER A 116 1.91 9.72 13.84
C SER A 116 2.08 10.46 12.51
N THR A 117 3.20 10.22 11.83
CA THR A 117 3.51 10.81 10.51
C THR A 117 4.04 9.77 9.55
N ILE A 118 3.75 9.94 8.25
CA ILE A 118 4.48 9.27 7.16
C ILE A 118 5.67 10.15 6.78
N SER A 119 6.88 9.62 6.92
CA SER A 119 8.14 10.35 6.72
C SER A 119 8.84 10.05 5.40
N ALA A 120 8.64 8.85 4.86
CA ALA A 120 9.09 8.47 3.53
C ALA A 120 8.16 7.41 2.93
N VAL A 121 8.17 7.34 1.60
CA VAL A 121 7.47 6.34 0.80
C VAL A 121 8.49 5.77 -0.18
N TYR A 122 8.54 4.45 -0.31
CA TYR A 122 9.41 3.74 -1.24
C TYR A 122 8.57 2.85 -2.15
N GLU A 123 8.95 2.80 -3.41
CA GLU A 123 8.28 2.06 -4.47
C GLU A 123 9.09 0.80 -4.79
N GLU A 124 8.41 -0.32 -4.99
CA GLU A 124 9.01 -1.58 -5.40
C GLU A 124 8.13 -2.21 -6.48
N ASN A 125 8.75 -2.43 -7.65
CA ASN A 125 8.13 -3.01 -8.85
C ASN A 125 6.98 -2.22 -9.49
N LEU A 126 6.73 -0.97 -9.07
CA LEU A 126 5.69 -0.16 -9.71
C LEU A 126 6.00 0.12 -11.19
N GLU A 127 4.98 -0.03 -12.03
CA GLU A 127 5.09 0.09 -13.48
C GLU A 127 3.78 0.49 -14.17
N GLY A 128 3.84 0.75 -15.49
CA GLY A 128 2.65 1.04 -16.28
C GLY A 128 1.82 2.23 -15.78
N TYR A 129 0.61 1.94 -15.30
CA TYR A 129 -0.36 2.92 -14.80
C TYR A 129 -0.35 3.09 -13.29
N ASP A 130 0.58 2.45 -12.58
CA ASP A 130 0.71 2.60 -11.14
C ASP A 130 0.94 4.04 -10.74
N SER A 131 0.31 4.45 -9.64
CA SER A 131 0.50 5.79 -9.11
C SER A 131 0.37 5.85 -7.60
N ILE A 132 1.17 6.74 -7.03
CA ILE A 132 1.15 7.07 -5.61
C ILE A 132 0.89 8.56 -5.46
N THR A 133 -0.14 8.90 -4.69
CA THR A 133 -0.39 10.28 -4.24
C THR A 133 -0.06 10.38 -2.76
N VAL A 134 1.04 11.06 -2.43
CA VAL A 134 1.49 11.21 -1.04
C VAL A 134 0.96 12.51 -0.44
N ASN A 135 0.12 12.39 0.59
CA ASN A 135 -0.42 13.49 1.37
C ASN A 135 0.27 13.55 2.74
N GLN A 136 1.60 13.74 2.77
CA GLN A 136 2.42 13.64 4.00
C GLN A 136 1.92 14.55 5.14
N GLY A 137 1.48 15.77 4.82
CA GLY A 137 0.94 16.71 5.81
C GLY A 137 -0.37 16.26 6.47
N GLN A 138 -1.05 15.28 5.87
CA GLN A 138 -2.26 14.64 6.38
C GLN A 138 -1.99 13.22 6.92
N GLY A 139 -0.74 12.76 6.87
CA GLY A 139 -0.37 11.40 7.25
C GLY A 139 -1.04 10.34 6.37
N ALA A 140 -1.25 10.62 5.09
CA ALA A 140 -1.98 9.74 4.17
C ALA A 140 -1.21 9.50 2.86
N VAL A 141 -1.50 8.37 2.22
CA VAL A 141 -1.03 7.99 0.89
C VAL A 141 -2.13 7.22 0.17
N ASP A 142 -2.35 7.57 -1.08
CA ASP A 142 -3.33 6.91 -1.95
C ASP A 142 -2.54 6.15 -3.02
N LEU A 143 -2.87 4.87 -3.20
CA LEU A 143 -2.19 3.96 -4.13
C LEU A 143 -3.20 3.49 -5.18
N TYR A 144 -2.78 3.54 -6.44
CA TYR A 144 -3.42 2.84 -7.54
C TYR A 144 -2.38 1.89 -8.14
N LEU A 145 -2.63 0.58 -8.10
CA LEU A 145 -1.69 -0.46 -8.55
C LEU A 145 -2.40 -1.40 -9.53
N GLU A 146 -1.89 -1.57 -10.74
CA GLU A 146 -2.37 -2.51 -11.76
C GLU A 146 -1.51 -3.77 -11.78
N THR A 147 -1.73 -4.64 -10.79
CA THR A 147 -0.90 -5.83 -10.63
C THR A 147 -1.35 -6.97 -11.53
N ASP A 148 -0.40 -7.65 -12.17
CA ASP A 148 -0.67 -8.82 -13.04
C ASP A 148 0.03 -10.13 -12.58
N ASN A 149 0.98 -10.65 -13.36
CA ASN A 149 1.76 -11.86 -13.12
C ASN A 149 2.94 -11.64 -12.16
N ASP A 150 3.24 -10.40 -11.77
CA ASP A 150 4.19 -10.01 -10.72
C ASP A 150 3.47 -9.44 -9.49
N TYR A 151 4.16 -8.58 -8.73
CA TYR A 151 3.64 -7.93 -7.53
C TYR A 151 4.02 -6.46 -7.56
N ASP A 152 3.17 -5.61 -7.00
CA ASP A 152 3.51 -4.21 -6.74
C ASP A 152 3.62 -4.01 -5.24
N ALA A 153 4.53 -3.14 -4.81
CA ALA A 153 4.76 -2.92 -3.39
C ALA A 153 5.12 -1.47 -3.08
N VAL A 154 4.61 -1.01 -1.94
CA VAL A 154 4.90 0.30 -1.37
C VAL A 154 5.32 0.12 0.08
N GLU A 155 6.47 0.67 0.45
CA GLU A 155 6.92 0.77 1.84
C GLU A 155 6.70 2.18 2.39
N LEU A 156 6.17 2.26 3.61
CA LEU A 156 5.93 3.51 4.33
C LEU A 156 6.80 3.55 5.58
N ASP A 157 7.72 4.51 5.66
CA ASP A 157 8.41 4.81 6.91
C ASP A 157 7.54 5.77 7.72
N VAL A 158 7.02 5.28 8.83
CA VAL A 158 6.10 5.96 9.73
C VAL A 158 6.70 6.14 11.13
N THR A 159 6.00 6.86 12.00
CA THR A 159 6.33 6.86 13.43
C THR A 159 6.31 5.41 13.97
N PRO A 160 7.37 4.93 14.66
CA PRO A 160 7.38 3.58 15.21
C PRO A 160 6.17 3.32 16.12
N GLY A 161 5.42 2.25 15.82
CA GLY A 161 4.19 1.88 16.53
C GLY A 161 2.93 2.61 16.04
N ALA A 162 3.01 3.41 14.97
CA ALA A 162 1.85 4.07 14.37
C ALA A 162 0.77 3.05 13.98
N ILE A 163 -0.48 3.40 14.24
CA ILE A 163 -1.62 2.62 13.75
C ILE A 163 -1.82 2.99 12.28
N LEU A 164 -1.81 2.00 11.40
CA LEU A 164 -2.11 2.19 9.98
C LEU A 164 -3.58 1.89 9.71
N ARG A 165 -4.34 2.88 9.26
CA ARG A 165 -5.65 2.70 8.66
C ARG A 165 -5.49 2.37 7.19
N LEU A 166 -6.14 1.31 6.73
CA LEU A 166 -6.13 0.89 5.33
C LEU A 166 -7.55 0.70 4.82
N GLU A 167 -7.79 1.20 3.61
CA GLU A 167 -8.96 0.88 2.81
C GLU A 167 -8.56 0.15 1.55
N ALA A 168 -9.34 -0.87 1.20
CA ALA A 168 -9.03 -1.78 0.10
C ALA A 168 -10.18 -1.83 -0.91
N TYR A 169 -9.91 -1.39 -2.13
CA TYR A 169 -10.81 -1.49 -3.26
C TYR A 169 -10.12 -2.25 -4.40
N VAL A 170 -10.94 -2.95 -5.20
CA VAL A 170 -10.53 -3.51 -6.48
C VAL A 170 -11.59 -3.12 -7.49
N ASP A 171 -11.18 -2.46 -8.57
CA ASP A 171 -12.07 -1.91 -9.60
C ASP A 171 -13.14 -0.99 -8.99
N GLY A 172 -12.73 -0.14 -8.03
CA GLY A 172 -13.59 0.78 -7.30
C GLY A 172 -14.59 0.14 -6.33
N ILE A 173 -14.58 -1.20 -6.17
CA ILE A 173 -15.47 -1.93 -5.27
C ILE A 173 -14.74 -2.26 -3.97
N SER A 174 -15.38 -2.03 -2.83
CA SER A 174 -14.84 -2.41 -1.51
C SER A 174 -14.57 -3.91 -1.43
N GLN A 175 -13.30 -4.30 -1.27
CA GLN A 175 -12.86 -5.71 -1.19
C GLN A 175 -11.97 -5.98 0.04
N PRO A 176 -12.44 -5.75 1.27
CA PRO A 176 -11.66 -6.10 2.47
C PRO A 176 -11.31 -7.58 2.54
N ARG A 177 -12.08 -8.45 1.87
CA ARG A 177 -11.83 -9.89 1.79
C ARG A 177 -10.48 -10.27 1.17
N PHE A 178 -9.85 -9.37 0.42
CA PHE A 178 -8.53 -9.60 -0.20
C PHE A 178 -7.38 -9.03 0.64
N VAL A 179 -7.63 -8.55 1.85
CA VAL A 179 -6.57 -8.06 2.75
C VAL A 179 -6.02 -9.22 3.59
N TYR A 180 -4.70 -9.38 3.62
CA TYR A 180 -3.99 -10.42 4.35
C TYR A 180 -2.93 -9.82 5.27
N TRP A 181 -2.82 -10.35 6.50
CA TRP A 181 -1.80 -9.96 7.46
C TRP A 181 -1.56 -11.07 8.48
N VAL A 182 -0.47 -10.99 9.23
CA VAL A 182 -0.24 -11.88 10.39
C VAL A 182 -0.50 -11.09 11.66
N GLY A 183 -1.29 -11.65 12.57
CA GLY A 183 -1.60 -11.02 13.85
C GLY A 183 -1.88 -12.05 14.93
N ASN A 184 -1.26 -11.88 16.10
CA ASN A 184 -1.30 -12.85 17.20
C ASN A 184 -0.80 -14.25 16.79
N GLY A 185 0.20 -14.31 15.91
CA GLY A 185 0.82 -15.54 15.40
C GLY A 185 0.00 -16.30 14.36
N VAL A 186 -1.07 -15.70 13.83
CA VAL A 186 -1.99 -16.33 12.88
C VAL A 186 -2.10 -15.50 11.62
N LEU A 187 -2.11 -16.16 10.45
CA LEU A 187 -2.47 -15.53 9.18
C LEU A 187 -3.97 -15.23 9.17
N HIS A 188 -4.32 -13.97 8.99
CA HIS A 188 -5.70 -13.53 8.77
C HIS A 188 -5.94 -13.34 7.28
N GLU A 189 -7.12 -13.78 6.84
CA GLU A 189 -7.59 -13.67 5.47
C GLU A 189 -8.91 -12.90 5.50
N GLY A 190 -8.91 -11.70 4.91
CA GLY A 190 -10.05 -10.80 4.87
C GLY A 190 -10.15 -9.90 6.11
N ALA A 191 -10.04 -8.59 5.88
CA ALA A 191 -10.27 -7.58 6.90
C ALA A 191 -11.74 -7.59 7.38
N PRO A 192 -11.99 -7.41 8.68
CA PRO A 192 -13.35 -7.44 9.24
C PRO A 192 -14.20 -6.21 8.86
N THR A 193 -13.55 -5.11 8.48
CA THR A 193 -14.16 -3.86 8.04
C THR A 193 -13.34 -3.24 6.92
N ASN A 194 -13.92 -2.26 6.23
CA ASN A 194 -13.21 -1.38 5.31
C ASN A 194 -13.67 0.07 5.58
N PRO A 195 -12.85 0.91 6.24
CA PRO A 195 -11.44 0.74 6.63
C PRO A 195 -11.20 -0.31 7.72
N VAL A 196 -9.94 -0.75 7.85
CA VAL A 196 -9.39 -1.52 8.99
C VAL A 196 -8.19 -0.78 9.58
N ASP A 197 -8.03 -0.83 10.91
CA ASP A 197 -6.89 -0.23 11.61
C ASP A 197 -5.92 -1.32 12.09
N PHE A 198 -4.66 -1.27 11.67
CA PHE A 198 -3.60 -2.19 12.08
C PHE A 198 -2.80 -1.60 13.25
N ASN A 199 -2.80 -2.30 14.37
CA ASN A 199 -2.03 -1.97 15.56
C ASN A 199 -0.82 -2.91 15.68
N PRO A 200 0.42 -2.41 15.50
CA PRO A 200 1.62 -3.22 15.67
C PRO A 200 1.72 -3.83 17.06
N THR A 201 2.10 -5.10 17.12
CA THR A 201 2.32 -5.83 18.36
C THR A 201 3.73 -6.44 18.42
N GLN A 202 4.24 -6.56 19.65
CA GLN A 202 5.59 -7.03 20.01
C GLN A 202 6.70 -6.03 19.66
N PHE A 203 7.32 -5.48 20.70
CA PHE A 203 8.48 -4.57 20.67
C PHE A 203 9.63 -5.19 21.47
#